data_AF-A0A8C7LFP3-F1
#
_entry.id   AF-A0A8C7LFP3-F1
#
_cell.length_a   1.000
_cell.length_b   1.000
_cell.length_c   1.000
_cell.angle_alpha   90.00
_cell.angle_beta   90.00
_cell.angle_gamma   90.00
#
_symmetry.space_group_name_H-M   'P 1'
#
loop_
_entity.id
_entity.type
_entity.pdbx_description
1 polymer ?
#
loop_
_entity_poly.entity_id
_entity_poly.type
_entity_poly.pdbx_seq_one_letter_code
_entity_poly.pdbx_strand_id
1 'polypeptide(L)' 'MELGCRETDNSPKKESNDPEDYQPPIWKSYLYRLQQEAPRPKRMTCPQEMETRPKYYGRE' A
#
# COMPACT_ATOMS: atom_id res chain seq x y z
N MET A 1 8.98 -2.08 -12.18
CA MET A 1 7.95 -2.87 -11.49
C MET A 1 6.61 -2.34 -11.92
N GLU A 2 6.18 -2.71 -13.13
CA GLU A 2 4.83 -2.43 -13.60
C GLU A 2 3.94 -3.57 -13.11
N LEU A 3 2.85 -3.22 -12.42
CA LEU A 3 1.81 -4.17 -12.07
C LEU A 3 0.94 -4.40 -13.31
N GLY A 4 1.41 -5.25 -14.21
CA GLY A 4 0.61 -5.74 -15.33
C GLY A 4 -0.55 -6.58 -14.80
N CYS A 5 -1.78 -6.08 -14.92
CA CYS A 5 -2.98 -6.86 -14.67
C CYS A 5 -3.03 -8.01 -15.71
N ARG A 6 -2.86 -9.24 -15.24
CA ARG A 6 -2.95 -10.46 -16.05
C ARG A 6 -4.38 -10.60 -16.61
N GLU A 7 -4.50 -10.66 -17.93
CA GLU A 7 -5.75 -11.00 -18.63
C GLU A 7 -6.16 -12.43 -18.28
N THR A 8 -7.31 -12.58 -17.62
CA THR A 8 -8.01 -13.86 -17.53
C THR A 8 -9.27 -13.73 -18.37
N ASP A 9 -9.29 -14.48 -19.46
CA ASP A 9 -10.37 -14.55 -20.43
C ASP A 9 -11.45 -15.50 -19.89
N ASN A 10 -12.56 -14.97 -19.35
CA ASN A 10 -13.83 -15.72 -19.34
C ASN A 10 -15.07 -14.86 -19.05
N SER A 11 -15.99 -14.93 -20.01
CA SER A 11 -17.43 -14.66 -19.93
C SER A 11 -17.90 -13.19 -20.10
N PRO A 12 -18.87 -12.94 -21.02
CA PRO A 12 -19.43 -11.61 -21.21
C PRO A 12 -20.31 -11.26 -20.00
N LYS A 13 -19.80 -10.44 -19.09
CA LYS A 13 -20.64 -9.78 -18.09
C LYS A 13 -21.51 -8.78 -18.85
N LYS A 14 -22.83 -9.00 -18.80
CA LYS A 14 -23.83 -8.05 -19.29
C LYS A 14 -23.57 -6.70 -18.61
N GLU A 15 -23.15 -5.70 -19.38
CA GLU A 15 -23.19 -4.31 -18.95
C GLU A 15 -24.64 -3.83 -18.98
N SER A 16 -25.34 -3.96 -17.86
CA SER A 16 -26.51 -3.11 -17.60
C SER A 16 -26.01 -1.69 -17.36
N ASN A 17 -26.25 -0.81 -18.32
CA ASN A 17 -26.05 0.63 -18.20
C ASN A 17 -27.18 1.25 -17.36
N ASP A 18 -27.41 0.71 -16.16
CA ASP A 18 -28.29 1.33 -15.17
C ASP A 18 -27.40 2.09 -14.17
N PRO A 19 -27.64 3.39 -13.90
CA PRO A 19 -26.85 4.15 -12.94
C PRO A 19 -26.89 3.56 -11.52
N GLU A 20 -27.85 2.66 -11.24
CA GLU A 20 -28.01 1.98 -9.97
C GLU A 20 -27.16 0.69 -9.83
N ASP A 21 -26.51 0.23 -10.92
CA ASP A 21 -25.72 -1.02 -10.95
C ASP A 21 -24.21 -0.82 -10.69
N TYR A 22 -23.78 0.39 -10.33
CA TYR A 22 -22.38 0.63 -9.97
C TYR A 22 -22.05 -0.03 -8.61
N GLN A 23 -21.64 -1.29 -8.65
CA GLN A 23 -21.07 -1.98 -7.51
C GLN A 23 -19.59 -1.59 -7.38
N PRO A 24 -19.21 -0.71 -6.44
CA PRO A 24 -17.81 -0.45 -6.20
C PRO A 24 -17.10 -1.75 -5.81
N PRO A 25 -15.80 -1.89 -6.09
CA PRO A 25 -15.04 -3.05 -5.65
C PRO A 25 -15.21 -3.26 -4.13
N ILE A 26 -15.35 -4.53 -3.72
CA ILE A 26 -15.55 -4.95 -2.32
C ILE A 26 -14.54 -4.27 -1.39
N TRP A 27 -13.31 -4.07 -1.89
CA TRP A 27 -12.23 -3.43 -1.18
C TRP A 27 -12.16 -1.94 -1.51
N LYS A 28 -12.43 -1.10 -0.50
CA LYS A 28 -12.23 0.35 -0.60
C LYS A 28 -10.73 0.66 -0.61
N SER A 29 -10.23 1.18 -1.72
CA SER A 29 -8.81 1.53 -1.93
C SER A 29 -8.32 2.75 -1.16
N TYR A 30 -9.22 3.46 -0.45
CA TYR A 30 -8.91 4.73 0.21
C TYR A 30 -7.75 4.62 1.20
N LEU A 31 -7.79 3.66 2.12
CA LEU A 31 -6.74 3.47 3.12
C LEU A 31 -5.41 3.05 2.48
N TYR A 32 -5.47 2.22 1.43
CA TYR A 32 -4.29 1.81 0.67
C TYR A 32 -3.64 3.01 -0.03
N ARG A 33 -4.44 3.89 -0.64
CA ARG A 33 -3.92 5.12 -1.24
C ARG A 33 -3.24 6.03 -0.22
N LEU A 34 -3.85 6.24 0.95
CA LEU A 34 -3.26 7.04 2.03
C LEU A 34 -1.93 6.45 2.51
N GLN A 35 -1.80 5.12 2.54
CA GLN A 35 -0.55 4.46 2.90
C GLN A 35 0.57 4.74 1.87
N GLN A 36 0.24 4.83 0.59
CA GLN A 36 1.21 5.13 -0.47
C GLN A 36 1.67 6.60 -0.44
N GLU A 37 0.78 7.52 -0.01
CA GLU A 37 1.10 8.94 0.21
C GLU A 37 1.93 9.16 1.49
N ALA A 38 1.86 8.22 2.44
CA ALA A 38 2.59 8.32 3.69
C ALA A 38 4.10 8.38 3.43
N PRO A 39 4.83 9.27 4.14
CA PRO A 39 6.26 9.40 3.96
C PRO A 39 6.97 8.12 4.37
N ARG A 40 8.04 7.77 3.65
CA ARG A 40 8.91 6.67 4.06
C ARG A 40 9.60 7.01 5.39
N PRO A 41 9.73 6.06 6.31
CA PRO A 41 10.42 6.29 7.57
C PRO A 41 11.86 6.73 7.30
N LYS A 42 12.22 7.89 7.85
CA LYS A 42 13.58 8.42 7.80
C LYS A 42 14.29 8.04 9.09
N ARG A 43 15.34 7.24 8.97
CA ARG A 43 16.17 6.87 10.12
C ARG A 43 17.00 8.08 10.54
N MET A 44 16.79 8.56 11.75
CA MET A 44 17.69 9.49 12.40
C MET A 44 18.86 8.68 12.95
N THR A 45 20.10 9.12 12.72
CA THR A 45 21.29 8.42 13.21
C THR A 45 22.03 9.26 14.23
N CYS A 46 22.25 8.73 15.42
CA CYS A 46 23.10 9.33 16.43
C CYS A 46 24.58 9.04 16.10
N PRO A 47 25.43 10.07 15.95
CA PRO A 47 26.87 9.87 15.76
C PRO A 47 27.58 9.48 17.07
N GLN A 48 26.94 9.63 18.22
CA GLN A 48 27.51 9.31 19.52
C GLN A 48 27.24 7.85 19.89
N GLU A 49 28.31 7.10 20.16
CA GLU A 49 28.20 5.75 20.67
C GLU A 49 27.76 5.79 22.14
N MET A 50 26.65 5.10 22.43
CA MET A 50 26.14 4.99 23.79
C MET A 50 26.55 3.62 24.36
N GLU A 51 27.35 3.63 25.42
CA GLU A 51 27.81 2.42 26.11
C GLU A 51 26.66 1.60 26.70
N THR A 52 25.56 2.25 27.06
CA THR A 52 24.35 1.61 27.60
C THR A 52 23.36 1.16 26.53
N ARG A 53 23.72 1.27 25.23
CA ARG A 53 22.83 0.95 24.12
C ARG A 53 22.44 -0.53 24.17
N PRO A 54 21.15 -0.86 24.29
CA PRO A 54 20.73 -2.25 24.32
C PRO A 54 21.06 -2.95 23.00
N LYS A 55 21.48 -4.23 23.09
CA LYS A 55 22.00 -5.02 21.95
C LYS A 55 21.01 -5.19 20.79
N TYR A 56 19.71 -5.01 21.04
CA TYR A 56 18.64 -5.23 20.06
C TYR A 56 18.22 -3.95 19.30
N TYR A 57 18.66 -2.76 19.74
CA TYR A 57 18.38 -1.51 19.04
C TYR A 57 19.38 -1.22 17.93
N GLY A 58 19.01 -0.30 17.03
CA GLY A 58 19.83 0.13 15.90
C GLY A 58 20.84 1.21 16.26
N ARG A 59 21.49 1.78 15.23
CA ARG A 59 22.31 3.01 15.34
C ARG A 59 21.42 4.23 15.12
N GLU A 60 20.30 4.29 15.82
CA GLU A 60 19.50 5.52 15.91
C GLU A 60 20.15 6.56 16.81
#